data_AF-A0A1Y1KB34-F1
#
_entry.id   AF-A0A1Y1KB34-F1
#
_cell.length_a   1.000
_cell.length_b   1.000
_cell.length_c   1.000
_cell.angle_alpha   90.00
_cell.angle_beta   90.00
_cell.angle_gamma   90.00
#
_symmetry.space_group_name_H-M   'P 1'
#
loop_
_entity.id
_entity.type
_entity.pdbx_description
1 polymer ?
#
loop_
_entity_poly.entity_id
_entity_poly.type
_entity_poly.pdbx_seq_one_letter_code
_entity_poly.pdbx_strand_id
1 'polypeptide(L)'
;VKHKIIVDSEPIKQKYYPVSPMVQESSHSPWASPIILVKKKDDTYRFCVDFRKLNKVTVKDSYPLPQIVSTLDKLKNAKYLSTLDIKSAFYQIPLDDDSKKYTAF
;
A
#
# COMPACT_ATOMS: atom_id res chain seq x y z
N VAL A 1 -10.28 -1.49 12.37
CA VAL A 1 -9.20 -2.33 11.79
C VAL A 1 -8.05 -1.41 11.41
N LYS A 2 -6.83 -1.68 11.87
CA LYS A 2 -5.63 -0.93 11.46
C LYS A 2 -4.74 -1.86 10.63
N HIS A 3 -4.10 -1.34 9.58
CA HIS A 3 -3.13 -2.10 8.81
C HIS A 3 -1.81 -2.14 9.58
N LYS A 4 -1.36 -3.34 9.95
CA LYS A 4 -0.11 -3.56 10.69
C LYS A 4 0.95 -4.11 9.75
N ILE A 5 2.14 -3.52 9.80
CA ILE A 5 3.32 -3.97 9.06
C ILE A 5 4.25 -4.64 10.06
N ILE A 6 4.54 -5.92 9.84
CA ILE A 6 5.47 -6.70 10.66
C ILE A 6 6.75 -6.87 9.86
N VAL A 7 7.88 -6.48 10.45
CA VAL A 7 9.20 -6.49 9.81
C VAL A 7 10.19 -7.13 10.77
N ASP A 8 10.93 -8.12 10.27
CA ASP A 8 11.95 -8.86 11.06
C ASP A 8 13.39 -8.42 10.71
N SER A 9 13.55 -7.26 10.04
CA SER A 9 14.83 -6.74 9.57
C SER A 9 15.20 -5.38 10.18
N GLU A 10 16.49 -5.05 10.09
CA GLU A 10 16.98 -3.71 10.38
C GLU A 10 16.39 -2.64 9.43
N PRO A 11 16.38 -1.36 9.86
CA PRO A 11 15.87 -0.25 9.06
C PRO A 11 16.58 -0.05 7.72
N ILE A 12 15.78 0.11 6.67
CA ILE A 12 16.28 0.36 5.31
C ILE A 12 16.11 1.84 4.98
N LYS A 13 17.22 2.56 4.79
CA LYS A 13 17.25 3.90 4.18
C LYS A 13 17.68 3.82 2.73
N GLN A 14 16.76 4.12 1.83
CA GLN A 14 17.03 4.15 0.41
C GLN A 14 17.40 5.57 -0.03
N LYS A 15 18.34 5.69 -0.98
CA LYS A 15 18.67 6.98 -1.60
C LYS A 15 17.52 7.46 -2.48
N TYR A 16 17.23 8.75 -2.44
CA TYR A 16 16.22 9.40 -3.26
C TYR A 16 16.58 9.34 -4.74
N TYR A 17 15.56 9.18 -5.58
CA TYR A 17 15.69 9.51 -7.00
C TYR A 17 15.72 11.04 -7.14
N PRO A 18 16.51 11.60 -8.07
CA PRO A 18 16.49 13.03 -8.33
C PRO A 18 15.11 13.42 -8.87
N VAL A 19 14.27 13.99 -8.01
CA VAL A 19 12.95 14.53 -8.35
C VAL A 19 12.86 15.98 -7.86
N SER A 20 12.04 16.79 -8.53
CA SER A 20 11.81 18.19 -8.19
C SER A 20 11.39 18.36 -6.72
N PRO A 21 11.80 19.44 -6.02
CA PRO A 21 11.51 19.60 -4.59
C PRO A 21 9.99 19.63 -4.36
N MET A 22 9.49 18.73 -3.50
CA MET A 22 8.11 18.73 -3.03
C MET A 22 8.11 18.85 -1.50
N VAL A 23 7.18 19.64 -0.95
CA VAL A 23 7.04 19.87 0.49
C VAL A 23 6.63 18.57 1.19
N GLN A 24 7.37 18.18 2.24
CA GLN A 24 7.12 16.99 3.07
C GLN A 24 7.15 17.37 4.55
N GLU A 25 6.36 16.67 5.36
CA GLU A 25 6.45 16.73 6.82
C GLU A 25 7.75 16.04 7.27
N SER A 26 8.55 16.71 8.10
CA SER A 26 9.83 16.19 8.56
C SER A 26 9.64 14.92 9.40
N SER A 27 10.21 13.80 8.96
CA SER A 27 10.26 12.57 9.76
C SER A 27 11.69 12.27 10.20
N HIS A 28 11.86 11.84 11.45
CA HIS A 28 13.13 11.33 11.99
C HIS A 28 13.22 9.80 11.89
N SER A 29 12.48 9.18 10.98
CA SER A 29 12.40 7.72 10.88
C SER A 29 13.76 7.11 10.48
N PRO A 30 14.13 5.96 11.07
CA PRO A 30 15.27 5.20 10.60
C PRO A 30 15.00 4.50 9.25
N TRP A 31 13.76 4.53 8.75
CA TRP A 31 13.37 4.01 7.43
C TRP A 31 13.18 5.16 6.43
N ALA A 32 13.50 4.91 5.17
CA ALA A 32 13.17 5.83 4.07
C ALA A 32 13.00 5.05 2.77
N SER A 33 11.85 5.22 2.11
CA SER A 33 11.57 4.67 0.78
C SER A 33 11.47 5.80 -0.24
N PRO A 34 12.10 5.69 -1.42
CA PRO A 34 12.17 6.81 -2.34
C PRO A 34 10.83 6.99 -3.08
N ILE A 35 10.53 8.24 -3.44
CA ILE A 35 9.34 8.58 -4.24
C ILE A 35 9.66 8.58 -5.73
N ILE A 36 8.66 8.19 -6.51
CA ILE A 36 8.64 8.27 -7.97
C ILE A 36 7.35 8.99 -8.36
N LEU A 37 7.46 10.03 -9.19
CA LEU A 37 6.32 10.69 -9.83
C LEU A 37 6.14 10.12 -11.23
N VAL A 38 5.00 9.50 -11.48
CA VAL A 38 4.67 8.92 -12.80
C VAL A 38 3.63 9.79 -13.47
N LYS A 39 3.95 10.32 -14.66
CA LYS A 39 2.98 11.06 -15.48
C LYS A 39 1.94 10.09 -16.05
N LYS A 40 0.67 10.37 -15.83
CA LYS A 40 -0.46 9.62 -16.40
C LYS A 40 -0.81 10.16 -17.80
N LYS A 41 -1.65 9.41 -18.52
CA LYS A 41 -2.17 9.80 -19.84
C LYS A 41 -3.06 11.03 -19.81
N ASP A 42 -3.68 11.33 -18.66
CA ASP A 42 -4.54 12.48 -18.41
C ASP A 42 -3.75 13.73 -17.98
N ASP A 43 -2.44 13.76 -18.23
CA ASP A 43 -1.48 14.79 -17.79
C ASP A 43 -1.35 15.01 -16.28
N THR A 44 -2.05 14.23 -15.45
CA THR A 44 -1.86 14.26 -13.99
C THR A 44 -0.67 13.41 -13.55
N TYR A 45 -0.14 13.66 -12.35
CA TYR A 45 0.92 12.83 -11.76
C TYR A 45 0.34 11.79 -10.80
N ARG A 46 0.96 10.61 -10.76
CA ARG A 46 0.75 9.59 -9.74
C ARG A 46 1.95 9.59 -8.81
N PHE A 47 1.69 9.91 -7.54
CA PHE A 47 2.67 9.80 -6.47
C PHE A 47 2.82 8.32 -6.08
N CYS A 48 4.00 7.75 -6.31
CA CYS A 48 4.30 6.36 -6.04
C CYS A 48 5.49 6.27 -5.08
N VAL A 49 5.32 5.61 -3.95
CA VAL A 49 6.43 5.28 -3.04
C VAL A 49 6.98 3.91 -3.41
N ASP A 50 8.30 3.78 -3.57
CA ASP A 50 8.94 2.52 -3.92
C ASP A 50 9.18 1.64 -2.68
N PHE A 51 8.13 0.92 -2.28
CA PHE A 51 8.18 -0.03 -1.18
C PHE A 51 8.78 -1.39 -1.56
N ARG A 52 9.44 -1.57 -2.72
CA ARG A 52 9.95 -2.89 -3.13
C ARG A 52 10.93 -3.50 -2.13
N LYS A 53 11.79 -2.70 -1.49
CA LYS A 53 12.70 -3.20 -0.45
C LYS A 53 11.98 -3.48 0.86
N LEU A 54 11.06 -2.60 1.26
CA LEU A 54 10.23 -2.80 2.45
C LEU A 54 9.39 -4.10 2.32
N ASN A 55 8.68 -4.27 1.21
CA ASN A 55 7.85 -5.44 0.95
C ASN A 55 8.63 -6.78 0.92
N LYS A 56 9.95 -6.76 0.72
CA LYS A 56 10.79 -7.95 0.79
C LYS A 56 11.09 -8.39 2.22
N VAL A 57 11.12 -7.45 3.16
CA VAL A 57 11.41 -7.68 4.58
C VAL A 57 10.14 -7.73 5.45
N THR A 58 9.00 -7.31 4.89
CA THR A 58 7.69 -7.45 5.53
C THR A 58 7.24 -8.92 5.52
N VAL A 59 6.80 -9.40 6.68
CA VAL A 59 6.18 -10.72 6.81
C VAL A 59 4.87 -10.74 6.01
N LYS A 60 4.72 -11.72 5.11
CA LYS A 60 3.53 -11.83 4.25
C LYS A 60 2.35 -12.36 5.04
N ASP A 61 1.38 -11.48 5.31
CA ASP A 61 0.07 -11.87 5.83
C ASP A 61 -0.83 -12.32 4.66
N SER A 62 -0.78 -13.61 4.35
CA SER A 62 -1.56 -14.19 3.25
C SER A 62 -2.92 -14.64 3.75
N TYR A 63 -3.94 -13.80 3.58
CA TYR A 63 -5.31 -14.19 3.87
C TYR A 63 -5.81 -15.20 2.81
N PRO A 64 -6.40 -16.34 3.19
CA PRO A 64 -6.89 -17.33 2.24
C PRO A 64 -8.06 -16.74 1.45
N LEU A 65 -7.87 -16.58 0.14
CA LEU A 65 -8.96 -16.18 -0.74
C LEU A 65 -9.90 -17.38 -0.97
N PRO A 66 -11.23 -17.16 -0.96
CA PRO A 66 -12.17 -18.23 -1.23
C PRO A 66 -12.01 -18.74 -2.67
N GLN A 67 -12.27 -20.03 -2.87
CA GLN A 67 -12.24 -20.62 -4.20
C GLN A 67 -13.32 -19.99 -5.09
N ILE A 68 -12.95 -19.63 -6.32
CA ILE A 68 -13.84 -18.92 -7.25
C ILE A 68 -15.14 -19.70 -7.52
N VAL A 69 -15.06 -21.01 -7.73
CA VAL A 69 -16.22 -21.88 -7.99
C VAL A 69 -17.22 -21.80 -6.83
N SER A 70 -16.74 -21.99 -5.59
CA SER A 70 -17.58 -21.91 -4.39
C SER A 70 -18.21 -20.54 -4.19
N THR A 71 -17.55 -19.47 -4.65
CA THR A 71 -18.06 -18.10 -4.56
C THR A 71 -19.16 -17.89 -5.60
N LEU A 72 -18.98 -18.39 -6.82
CA LEU A 72 -19.97 -18.32 -7.89
C LEU A 72 -21.22 -19.17 -7.61
N ASP A 73 -21.05 -20.36 -7.01
CA ASP A 73 -22.19 -21.22 -6.63
C ASP A 73 -23.13 -20.52 -5.65
N LYS A 74 -22.59 -19.72 -4.72
CA LYS A 74 -23.41 -18.91 -3.79
C LYS A 74 -24.19 -17.81 -4.50
N LEU A 75 -23.70 -17.32 -5.65
CA LEU A 75 -24.34 -16.27 -6.42
C LEU A 75 -25.39 -16.80 -7.42
N LYS A 76 -25.40 -18.12 -7.71
CA LYS A 76 -26.21 -18.74 -8.76
C LYS A 76 -27.73 -18.46 -8.66
N ASN A 77 -28.25 -18.36 -7.44
CA ASN A 77 -29.68 -18.13 -7.19
C ASN A 77 -29.99 -16.69 -6.79
N ALA A 78 -29.05 -15.75 -6.94
CA ALA A 78 -29.26 -14.36 -6.61
C ALA A 78 -30.22 -13.70 -7.62
N LYS A 79 -31.29 -13.07 -7.13
CA LYS A 79 -32.24 -12.32 -7.96
C LYS A 79 -31.67 -10.98 -8.44
N TYR A 80 -30.77 -10.41 -7.67
CA TYR A 80 -30.09 -9.14 -7.96
C TYR A 80 -28.63 -9.24 -7.52
N LEU A 81 -27.75 -8.65 -8.32
CA LEU A 81 -26.33 -8.49 -8.01
C LEU A 81 -25.99 -7.01 -8.08
N SER A 82 -25.21 -6.53 -7.11
CA SER A 82 -24.62 -5.20 -7.12
C SER A 82 -23.11 -5.32 -6.93
N THR A 83 -22.37 -4.43 -7.56
CA THR A 83 -20.92 -4.33 -7.43
C THR A 83 -20.56 -2.99 -6.83
N LEU A 84 -19.64 -3.01 -5.87
CA LEU A 84 -19.10 -1.81 -5.25
C LEU A 84 -17.62 -1.73 -5.62
N ASP A 85 -17.22 -0.61 -6.22
CA ASP A 85 -15.81 -0.31 -6.43
C ASP A 85 -15.22 0.33 -5.16
N ILE A 86 -14.27 -0.36 -4.55
CA ILE A 86 -13.59 0.08 -3.33
C ILE A 86 -12.15 0.52 -3.62
N LYS A 87 -11.87 1.03 -4.82
CA LYS A 87 -10.54 1.46 -5.27
C LYS A 87 -9.79 2.40 -4.31
N SER A 88 -10.50 3.24 -3.57
CA SER A 88 -9.91 4.20 -2.61
C SER A 88 -9.83 3.69 -1.18
N ALA A 89 -10.18 2.42 -0.90
CA ALA A 89 -10.13 1.87 0.48
C ALA A 89 -8.73 1.88 1.09
N PHE A 90 -7.68 1.87 0.27
CA PHE A 90 -6.29 1.95 0.77
C PHE A 90 -6.07 3.16 1.68
N TYR A 91 -6.77 4.26 1.45
CA TYR A 91 -6.64 5.49 2.25
C TYR A 91 -7.62 5.55 3.44
N GLN A 92 -8.59 4.64 3.49
CA GLN A 92 -9.62 4.62 4.53
C GLN A 92 -9.20 3.76 5.73
N ILE A 93 -8.36 2.75 5.50
CA ILE A 93 -7.85 1.89 6.58
C ILE A 93 -6.61 2.56 7.19
N PRO A 94 -6.67 3.01 8.46
CA PRO A 94 -5.53 3.64 9.11
C PRO A 94 -4.39 2.64 9.31
N LEU A 95 -3.16 3.14 9.22
CA LEU A 95 -1.98 2.40 9.64
C LEU A 95 -1.94 2.28 11.17
N ASP A 96 -1.42 1.15 11.64
CA ASP A 96 -1.03 1.00 13.04
C ASP A 96 0.08 1.99 13.41
N ASP A 97 0.02 2.54 14.63
CA ASP A 97 0.90 3.64 15.02
C ASP A 97 2.39 3.23 15.00
N ASP A 98 2.68 1.99 15.37
CA ASP A 98 4.03 1.42 15.30
C ASP A 98 4.49 1.16 13.86
N SER A 99 3.55 1.06 12.92
CA SER A 99 3.82 0.78 11.51
C SER A 99 4.12 2.04 10.69
N LYS A 100 3.71 3.22 11.17
CA LYS A 100 3.91 4.51 10.48
C LYS A 100 5.38 4.80 10.16
N LYS A 101 6.30 4.36 11.02
CA LYS A 101 7.75 4.55 10.81
C LYS A 101 8.25 3.87 9.54
N TYR A 102 7.67 2.73 9.14
CA TYR A 102 8.10 1.98 7.95
C TYR A 102 7.71 2.66 6.63
N THR A 103 6.68 3.51 6.66
CA THR A 103 6.14 4.18 5.47
C THR A 103 6.73 5.57 5.22
N ALA A 104 7.81 5.94 5.95
CA ALA A 104 8.53 7.19 5.73
C ALA A 104 9.18 7.21 4.33
N PHE A 105 9.14 8.38 3.69
CA PHE A 105 9.54 8.59 2.31
C PHE A 105 10.29 9.91 2.09
#